data_AF-K9T694-F1
#
_entry.id   AF-K9T694-F1
#
_cell.length_a   1.000
_cell.length_b   1.000
_cell.length_c   1.000
_cell.angle_alpha   90.00
_cell.angle_beta   90.00
_cell.angle_gamma   90.00
#
_symmetry.space_group_name_H-M   'P 1'
#
loop_
_entity.id
_entity.type
_entity.pdbx_description
1 polymer ?
#
loop_
_entity_poly.entity_id
_entity_poly.type
_entity_poly.pdbx_seq_one_letter_code
_entity_poly.pdbx_strand_id
1 'polypeptide(L)'
;MANLVQKFLTICLSATAGFSTFGCAETKFSQCQKIIEITKNIAKESQNNRQTTDIKKVLQMADTFEETAEEMKNLRIQDEKLMQYQIGFAEVYRGNAQATREFVDALQKKDIAKAKLTQKRVQQIGKKEQELVSNMNSYCQGNRTKDVE
;
A
#
# COMPACT_ATOMS: atom_id res chain seq x y z
N MET A 1 20.20 63.56 25.01
CA MET A 1 19.87 62.61 23.93
C MET A 1 18.80 63.24 23.05
N ALA A 2 19.02 63.21 21.74
CA ALA A 2 18.29 63.98 20.74
C ALA A 2 16.76 63.76 20.75
N ASN A 3 16.01 64.87 20.69
CA ASN A 3 15.15 65.26 19.56
C ASN A 3 14.88 64.12 18.54
N LEU A 4 13.67 63.85 18.04
CA LEU A 4 12.64 64.77 17.56
C LEU A 4 11.52 63.91 16.91
N VAL A 5 10.29 64.42 16.84
CA VAL A 5 9.21 64.06 15.88
C VAL A 5 8.55 62.68 16.09
N GLN A 6 7.46 62.55 16.86
CA GLN A 6 6.09 62.95 16.47
C GLN A 6 5.71 62.51 15.04
N LYS A 7 4.99 61.38 14.94
CA LYS A 7 4.03 61.12 13.86
C LYS A 7 4.60 61.13 12.43
N PHE A 8 5.01 59.95 11.98
CA PHE A 8 4.52 59.51 10.67
C PHE A 8 3.59 58.34 10.86
N LEU A 9 2.31 58.69 10.79
CA LEU A 9 1.23 57.82 10.37
C LEU A 9 1.63 57.24 9.00
N THR A 10 2.20 56.04 8.97
CA THR A 10 2.30 55.25 7.75
C THR A 10 1.65 53.91 8.02
N ILE A 11 0.37 53.88 7.64
CA ILE A 11 -0.41 52.70 7.35
C ILE A 11 0.41 51.85 6.36
N CYS A 12 1.11 50.84 6.85
CA CYS A 12 1.34 49.66 6.04
C CYS A 12 0.09 48.81 6.20
N LEU A 13 -0.84 49.01 5.28
CA LEU A 13 -1.80 48.02 4.84
C LEU A 13 -0.99 46.76 4.51
N SER A 14 -0.68 45.95 5.52
CA SER A 14 -0.17 44.61 5.29
C SER A 14 -1.33 43.88 4.66
N ALA A 15 -1.33 43.85 3.32
CA ALA A 15 -2.07 42.87 2.57
C ALA A 15 -1.78 41.54 3.25
N THR A 16 -2.74 41.03 4.01
CA THR A 16 -2.86 39.61 4.28
C THR A 16 -3.06 38.99 2.90
N ALA A 17 -1.95 38.80 2.20
CA ALA A 17 -1.85 37.82 1.16
C ALA A 17 -2.24 36.52 1.86
N GLY A 18 -3.48 36.09 1.64
CA GLY A 18 -3.87 34.74 1.94
C GLY A 18 -2.87 33.87 1.19
N PHE A 19 -1.89 33.34 1.92
CA PHE A 19 -1.22 32.13 1.49
C PHE A 19 -2.31 31.08 1.49
N SER A 20 -3.03 31.01 0.38
CA SER A 20 -3.76 29.82 -0.01
C SER A 20 -2.69 28.75 -0.03
N THR A 21 -2.62 27.97 1.05
CA THR A 21 -1.93 26.70 1.05
C THR A 21 -2.70 25.83 0.08
N PHE A 22 -2.48 26.03 -1.22
CA PHE A 22 -2.73 25.01 -2.22
C PHE A 22 -1.78 23.88 -1.83
N GLY A 23 -2.21 23.05 -0.88
CA GLY A 23 -1.56 21.79 -0.60
C GLY A 23 -1.55 21.05 -1.93
N CYS A 24 -0.37 20.71 -2.44
CA CYS A 24 -0.25 19.89 -3.63
C CYS A 24 -1.05 18.63 -3.39
N ALA A 25 -2.25 18.54 -3.98
CA ALA A 25 -3.05 17.33 -3.93
C ALA A 25 -2.21 16.21 -4.58
N GLU A 26 -2.10 15.07 -3.92
CA GLU A 26 -1.33 13.96 -4.47
C GLU A 26 -1.96 13.50 -5.78
N THR A 27 -1.11 13.33 -6.80
CA THR A 27 -1.58 12.88 -8.11
C THR A 27 -1.97 11.41 -8.06
N LYS A 28 -2.84 10.98 -8.98
CA LYS A 28 -3.13 9.56 -9.19
C LYS A 28 -1.84 8.75 -9.38
N PHE A 29 -0.85 9.30 -10.09
CA PHE A 29 0.42 8.63 -10.31
C PHE A 29 1.20 8.41 -9.02
N SER A 30 1.32 9.42 -8.14
CA SER A 30 2.01 9.24 -6.86
C SER A 30 1.28 8.23 -5.96
N GLN A 31 -0.05 8.23 -5.97
CA GLN A 31 -0.86 7.26 -5.23
C GLN A 31 -0.68 5.82 -5.77
N CYS A 32 -0.60 5.64 -7.10
CA CYS A 32 -0.25 4.37 -7.72
C CYS A 32 1.11 3.83 -7.24
N GLN A 33 2.12 4.70 -7.18
CA GLN A 33 3.47 4.27 -6.78
C GLN A 33 3.50 3.72 -5.35
N LYS A 34 2.73 4.30 -4.42
CA LYS A 34 2.63 3.80 -3.04
C LYS A 34 2.17 2.34 -2.98
N ILE A 35 1.10 2.00 -3.70
CA ILE A 35 0.57 0.62 -3.72
C ILE A 35 1.56 -0.33 -4.43
N ILE A 36 2.15 0.13 -5.54
CA ILE A 36 3.12 -0.66 -6.32
C ILE A 36 4.38 -0.97 -5.51
N GLU A 37 4.87 -0.03 -4.71
CA GLU A 37 6.07 -0.21 -3.90
C GLU A 37 5.89 -1.32 -2.86
N ILE A 38 4.80 -1.27 -2.08
CA ILE A 38 4.46 -2.32 -1.12
C ILE A 38 4.35 -3.68 -1.83
N THR A 39 3.61 -3.73 -2.95
CA THR A 39 3.41 -4.96 -3.73
C THR A 39 4.74 -5.54 -4.24
N LYS A 40 5.68 -4.69 -4.69
CA LYS A 40 7.00 -5.13 -5.13
C LYS A 40 7.85 -5.66 -3.97
N ASN A 41 7.81 -5.00 -2.82
CA ASN A 41 8.58 -5.39 -1.64
C ASN A 41 8.16 -6.79 -1.16
N ILE A 42 6.85 -7.02 -1.00
CA ILE A 42 6.34 -8.33 -0.57
C ILE A 42 6.55 -9.42 -1.63
N ALA A 43 6.48 -9.09 -2.92
CA ALA A 43 6.79 -10.04 -3.99
C ALA A 43 8.27 -10.49 -3.94
N LYS A 44 9.19 -9.54 -3.69
CA LYS A 44 10.62 -9.84 -3.52
C LYS A 44 10.85 -10.74 -2.30
N GLU A 45 10.25 -10.41 -1.16
CA GLU A 45 10.41 -11.21 0.06
C GLU A 45 9.83 -12.62 -0.09
N SER A 46 8.65 -12.73 -0.72
CA SER A 46 8.03 -14.01 -1.04
C SER A 46 8.91 -14.85 -1.96
N GLN A 47 9.54 -14.24 -2.96
CA GLN A 47 10.43 -14.94 -3.89
C GLN A 47 11.68 -15.46 -3.19
N ASN A 48 12.26 -14.68 -2.28
CA ASN A 48 13.44 -15.09 -1.50
C ASN A 48 13.17 -16.28 -0.58
N ASN A 49 11.92 -16.43 -0.11
CA ASN A 49 11.53 -17.49 0.82
C ASN A 49 10.73 -18.63 0.19
N ARG A 50 10.45 -18.58 -1.13
CA ARG A 50 9.54 -19.52 -1.82
C ARG A 50 9.87 -21.00 -1.64
N GLN A 51 11.16 -21.33 -1.50
CA GLN A 51 11.65 -22.71 -1.39
C GLN A 51 12.08 -23.09 0.03
N THR A 52 11.82 -22.24 1.02
CA THR A 52 12.22 -22.53 2.40
C THR A 52 11.48 -23.77 2.92
N THR A 53 12.22 -24.63 3.62
CA THR A 53 11.68 -25.77 4.39
C THR A 53 11.70 -25.48 5.89
N ASP A 54 12.24 -24.34 6.30
CA ASP A 54 12.28 -23.90 7.70
C ASP A 54 10.90 -23.35 8.10
N ILE A 55 10.20 -24.09 8.97
CA ILE A 55 8.86 -23.74 9.47
C ILE A 55 8.87 -22.38 10.17
N LYS A 56 9.95 -22.00 10.86
CA LYS A 56 10.04 -20.69 11.51
C LYS A 56 10.02 -19.58 10.46
N LYS A 57 10.75 -19.75 9.35
CA LYS A 57 10.72 -18.79 8.23
C LYS A 57 9.36 -18.74 7.53
N VAL A 58 8.68 -19.88 7.40
CA VAL A 58 7.30 -19.91 6.88
C VAL A 58 6.35 -19.10 7.76
N LEU A 59 6.45 -19.23 9.08
CA LEU A 59 5.65 -18.44 10.02
C LEU A 59 6.02 -16.95 9.99
N GLN A 60 7.31 -16.62 9.90
CA GLN A 60 7.77 -15.23 9.71
C GLN A 60 7.20 -14.62 8.42
N MET A 61 7.12 -15.39 7.34
CA MET A 61 6.48 -14.93 6.10
C MET A 61 4.99 -14.63 6.31
N ALA A 62 4.29 -15.41 7.14
CA ALA A 62 2.91 -15.12 7.51
C ALA A 62 2.76 -13.82 8.31
N ASP A 63 3.75 -13.51 9.16
CA ASP A 63 3.80 -12.25 9.90
C ASP A 63 4.06 -11.08 8.94
N THR A 64 5.01 -11.21 8.01
CA THR A 64 5.27 -10.21 6.98
C THR A 64 4.05 -9.95 6.09
N PHE A 65 3.30 -10.99 5.71
CA PHE A 65 2.03 -10.80 4.99
C PHE A 65 0.99 -10.02 5.81
N GLU A 66 0.89 -10.26 7.12
CA GLU A 66 -0.05 -9.53 7.98
C GLU A 66 0.36 -8.06 8.12
N GLU A 67 1.66 -7.80 8.34
CA GLU A 67 2.22 -6.45 8.40
C GLU A 67 1.99 -5.70 7.09
N THR A 68 2.22 -6.36 5.95
CA THR A 68 1.97 -5.78 4.62
C THR A 68 0.49 -5.47 4.41
N ALA A 69 -0.42 -6.30 4.92
CA ALA A 69 -1.85 -6.06 4.84
C ALA A 69 -2.25 -4.77 5.60
N GLU A 70 -1.71 -4.59 6.80
CA GLU A 70 -1.96 -3.39 7.60
C GLU A 70 -1.28 -2.16 7.00
N GLU A 71 -0.05 -2.27 6.50
CA GLU A 71 0.64 -1.20 5.78
C GLU A 71 -0.19 -0.74 4.58
N MET A 72 -0.65 -1.70 3.75
CA MET A 72 -1.48 -1.43 2.59
C MET A 72 -2.77 -0.72 2.99
N LYS A 73 -3.48 -1.22 4.02
CA LYS A 73 -4.73 -0.62 4.51
C LYS A 73 -4.55 0.79 5.06
N ASN A 74 -3.39 1.11 5.63
CA ASN A 74 -3.10 2.41 6.22
C ASN A 74 -2.61 3.46 5.21
N LEU A 75 -2.41 3.10 3.93
CA LEU A 75 -2.13 4.08 2.89
C LEU A 75 -3.26 5.10 2.80
N ARG A 76 -2.88 6.38 2.75
CA ARG A 76 -3.81 7.47 2.43
C ARG A 76 -3.94 7.55 0.91
N ILE A 77 -5.02 6.99 0.41
CA ILE A 77 -5.41 7.00 -1.00
C ILE A 77 -6.70 7.81 -1.14
N GLN A 78 -6.70 8.78 -2.04
CA GLN A 78 -7.85 9.66 -2.32
C GLN A 78 -8.58 9.24 -3.59
N ASP A 79 -7.88 8.65 -4.55
CA ASP A 79 -8.48 8.13 -5.76
C ASP A 79 -9.35 6.91 -5.44
N GLU A 80 -10.65 6.99 -5.72
CA GLU A 80 -11.63 5.97 -5.35
C GLU A 80 -11.29 4.58 -5.94
N LYS A 81 -10.74 4.55 -7.16
CA LYS A 81 -10.41 3.28 -7.81
C LYS A 81 -9.14 2.68 -7.21
N LEU A 82 -8.15 3.52 -6.89
CA LEU A 82 -6.96 3.07 -6.16
C LEU A 82 -7.29 2.58 -4.75
N MET A 83 -8.26 3.20 -4.06
CA MET A 83 -8.72 2.74 -2.75
C MET A 83 -9.33 1.33 -2.83
N GLN A 84 -10.06 1.01 -3.92
CA GLN A 84 -10.55 -0.36 -4.15
C GLN A 84 -9.39 -1.35 -4.33
N TYR A 85 -8.35 -1.00 -5.09
CA TYR A 85 -7.18 -1.86 -5.26
C TYR A 85 -6.42 -2.03 -3.95
N GLN A 86 -6.21 -0.95 -3.20
CA GLN A 86 -5.60 -0.96 -1.88
C GLN A 86 -6.29 -1.96 -0.94
N ILE A 87 -7.62 -1.89 -0.83
CA ILE A 87 -8.41 -2.82 -0.02
C ILE A 87 -8.24 -4.26 -0.55
N GLY A 88 -8.33 -4.46 -1.86
CA GLY A 88 -8.15 -5.77 -2.48
C GLY A 88 -6.80 -6.40 -2.19
N PHE A 89 -5.71 -5.62 -2.23
CA PHE A 89 -4.37 -6.10 -1.88
C PHE A 89 -4.23 -6.39 -0.38
N ALA A 90 -4.77 -5.53 0.49
CA ALA A 90 -4.77 -5.79 1.92
C ALA A 90 -5.46 -7.13 2.27
N GLU A 91 -6.60 -7.42 1.61
CA GLU A 91 -7.29 -8.71 1.74
C GLU A 91 -6.46 -9.89 1.24
N VAL A 92 -5.75 -9.74 0.11
CA VAL A 92 -4.85 -10.77 -0.44
C VAL A 92 -3.75 -11.10 0.58
N TYR A 93 -3.08 -10.09 1.13
CA TYR A 93 -1.98 -10.32 2.06
C TYR A 93 -2.46 -10.90 3.38
N ARG A 94 -3.56 -10.40 3.94
CA ARG A 94 -4.18 -11.01 5.13
C ARG A 94 -4.63 -12.45 4.86
N GLY A 95 -5.16 -12.73 3.68
CA GLY A 95 -5.50 -14.09 3.25
C GLY A 95 -4.29 -15.02 3.20
N ASN A 96 -3.16 -14.56 2.66
CA ASN A 96 -1.91 -15.31 2.63
C ASN A 96 -1.34 -15.55 4.03
N ALA A 97 -1.40 -14.54 4.90
CA ALA A 97 -1.01 -14.64 6.30
C ALA A 97 -1.82 -15.73 7.04
N GLN A 98 -3.15 -15.72 6.90
CA GLN A 98 -4.02 -16.73 7.49
C GLN A 98 -3.76 -18.13 6.90
N ALA A 99 -3.73 -18.25 5.57
CA ALA A 99 -3.54 -19.53 4.90
C ALA A 99 -2.18 -20.15 5.25
N THR A 100 -1.13 -19.34 5.36
CA THR A 100 0.20 -19.85 5.73
C THR A 100 0.19 -20.45 7.15
N ARG A 101 -0.42 -19.78 8.13
CA ARG A 101 -0.54 -20.31 9.49
C ARG A 101 -1.41 -21.57 9.56
N GLU A 102 -2.53 -21.58 8.83
CA GLU A 102 -3.39 -22.76 8.73
C GLU A 102 -2.68 -23.96 8.09
N PHE A 103 -1.82 -23.72 7.10
CA PHE A 103 -1.05 -24.76 6.44
C PHE A 103 -0.02 -25.36 7.40
N VAL A 104 0.72 -24.53 8.14
CA VAL A 104 1.67 -24.98 9.16
C VAL A 104 0.96 -25.79 10.25
N ASP A 105 -0.17 -25.30 10.77
CA ASP A 105 -1.00 -26.01 11.76
C ASP A 105 -1.45 -27.38 11.24
N ALA A 106 -1.92 -27.45 10.00
CA ALA A 106 -2.35 -28.69 9.37
C ALA A 106 -1.20 -29.69 9.24
N LEU A 107 0.00 -29.25 8.87
CA LEU A 107 1.17 -30.12 8.80
C LEU A 107 1.57 -30.66 10.19
N GLN A 108 1.58 -29.82 11.21
CA GLN A 108 1.90 -30.22 12.59
C GLN A 108 0.90 -31.26 13.12
N LYS A 109 -0.39 -31.08 12.82
CA LYS A 109 -1.47 -32.01 13.18
C LYS A 109 -1.57 -33.24 12.26
N LYS A 110 -0.73 -33.32 11.23
CA LYS A 110 -0.79 -34.36 10.17
C LYS A 110 -2.15 -34.40 9.46
N ASP A 111 -2.86 -33.29 9.41
CA ASP A 111 -4.14 -33.13 8.72
C ASP A 111 -3.90 -32.82 7.23
N ILE A 112 -3.69 -33.89 6.46
CA ILE A 112 -3.38 -33.79 5.03
C ILE A 112 -4.56 -33.20 4.22
N ALA A 113 -5.80 -33.43 4.66
CA ALA A 113 -6.99 -32.91 3.99
C ALA A 113 -7.03 -31.38 4.12
N LYS A 114 -6.83 -30.85 5.33
CA LYS A 114 -6.73 -29.42 5.58
C LYS A 114 -5.55 -28.79 4.85
N ALA A 115 -4.37 -29.42 4.87
CA ALA A 115 -3.20 -28.92 4.14
C ALA A 115 -3.49 -28.75 2.62
N LYS A 116 -4.15 -29.73 1.99
CA LYS A 116 -4.56 -29.64 0.58
C LYS A 116 -5.61 -28.56 0.33
N LEU A 117 -6.56 -28.38 1.25
CA LEU A 117 -7.57 -27.33 1.15
C LEU A 117 -6.91 -25.94 1.22
N THR A 118 -6.01 -25.74 2.17
CA THR A 118 -5.28 -24.48 2.33
C THR A 118 -4.39 -24.19 1.11
N GLN A 119 -3.76 -25.21 0.53
CA GLN A 119 -3.01 -25.05 -0.74
C GLN A 119 -3.90 -24.54 -1.88
N LYS A 120 -5.12 -25.08 -2.04
CA LYS A 120 -6.09 -24.58 -3.03
C LYS A 120 -6.50 -23.14 -2.75
N ARG A 121 -6.67 -22.77 -1.48
CA ARG A 121 -6.97 -21.39 -1.08
C ARG A 121 -5.84 -20.43 -1.48
N VAL A 122 -4.58 -20.78 -1.23
CA VAL A 122 -3.42 -19.99 -1.66
C VAL A 122 -3.40 -19.80 -3.18
N GLN A 123 -3.72 -20.83 -3.97
CA GLN A 123 -3.83 -20.71 -5.42
C GLN A 123 -4.92 -19.72 -5.86
N GLN A 124 -6.07 -19.70 -5.17
CA GLN A 124 -7.15 -18.75 -5.45
C GLN A 124 -6.75 -17.32 -5.08
N ILE A 125 -6.08 -17.14 -3.94
CA ILE A 125 -5.53 -15.85 -3.51
C ILE A 125 -4.53 -15.33 -4.57
N GLY A 126 -3.63 -16.18 -5.04
CA GLY A 126 -2.66 -15.80 -6.08
C GLY A 126 -3.31 -15.38 -7.41
N LYS A 127 -4.44 -16.00 -7.80
CA LYS A 127 -5.21 -15.57 -8.97
C LYS A 127 -5.82 -14.17 -8.76
N LYS A 128 -6.41 -13.93 -7.58
CA LYS A 128 -6.95 -12.60 -7.21
C LYS A 128 -5.85 -11.54 -7.22
N GLU A 129 -4.67 -11.87 -6.69
CA GLU A 129 -3.52 -10.96 -6.71
C GLU A 129 -3.09 -10.60 -8.14
N GLN A 130 -2.97 -11.59 -9.02
CA GLN A 130 -2.63 -11.36 -10.44
C GLN A 130 -3.63 -10.46 -11.15
N GLU A 131 -4.93 -10.67 -10.91
CA GLU A 131 -6.00 -9.83 -11.45
C GLU A 131 -5.89 -8.38 -10.94
N LEU A 132 -5.68 -8.20 -9.63
CA LEU A 132 -5.50 -6.87 -9.02
C LEU A 132 -4.27 -6.16 -9.62
N VAL A 133 -3.13 -6.85 -9.75
CA VAL A 133 -1.91 -6.29 -10.36
C VAL A 133 -2.18 -5.86 -11.80
N SER A 134 -2.82 -6.70 -12.62
CA SER A 134 -3.11 -6.39 -14.02
C SER A 134 -4.04 -5.18 -14.18
N ASN A 135 -5.14 -5.17 -13.42
CA ASN A 135 -6.14 -4.12 -13.47
C ASN A 135 -5.59 -2.79 -12.94
N MET A 136 -4.84 -2.82 -11.83
CA MET A 136 -4.20 -1.64 -11.28
C MET A 136 -3.14 -1.10 -12.23
N ASN A 137 -2.28 -1.94 -12.81
CA ASN A 137 -1.25 -1.48 -13.75
C ASN A 137 -1.88 -0.79 -14.96
N SER A 138 -2.95 -1.36 -15.52
CA SER A 138 -3.69 -0.74 -16.62
C SER A 138 -4.26 0.62 -16.21
N TYR A 139 -4.88 0.70 -15.02
CA TYR A 139 -5.43 1.93 -14.49
C TYR A 139 -4.35 3.01 -14.27
N CYS A 140 -3.21 2.64 -13.70
CA CYS A 140 -2.10 3.55 -13.41
C CYS A 140 -1.37 4.06 -14.64
N GLN A 141 -1.41 3.33 -15.76
CA GLN A 141 -0.77 3.75 -17.01
C GLN A 141 -1.65 4.67 -17.87
N GLY A 142 -2.98 4.66 -17.69
CA GLY A 142 -3.95 5.39 -18.51
C GLY A 142 -3.86 6.93 -18.48
N ASN A 143 -2.99 7.53 -17.65
CA ASN A 143 -2.80 8.98 -17.56
C ASN A 143 -1.43 9.47 -18.07
N ARG A 144 -0.55 8.60 -18.58
CA ARG A 144 0.77 9.05 -19.11
C ARG A 144 0.68 9.97 -20.34
N THR A 145 -0.49 10.13 -20.94
CA THR A 145 -0.70 10.88 -22.19
C THR A 145 -1.44 12.21 -22.03
N LYS A 146 -1.81 12.64 -20.81
CA LYS A 146 -2.56 13.89 -20.60
C LYS A 146 -1.80 14.99 -19.85
N ASP A 147 -0.58 14.71 -19.39
CA ASP A 147 0.24 15.64 -18.60
C ASP A 147 1.45 16.18 -19.40
N VAL A 148 1.46 16.03 -20.73
CA VAL A 148 2.55 16.44 -21.64
C VAL A 148 2.03 17.29 -22.82
N GLU A 149 0.96 18.05 -22.61
CA GLU A 149 0.52 19.06 -23.59
C GLU A 149 0.21 20.39 -22.91
#